data_AF-A0A7X8VU52-F1
#
_entry.id   AF-A0A7X8VU52-F1
#
_cell.length_a   1.000
_cell.length_b   1.000
_cell.length_c   1.000
_cell.angle_alpha   90.00
_cell.angle_beta   90.00
_cell.angle_gamma   90.00
#
_symmetry.space_group_name_H-M   'P 1'
#
loop_
_entity.id
_entity.type
_entity.pdbx_description
1 polymer ?
#
loop_
_entity_poly.entity_id
_entity_poly.type
_entity_poly.pdbx_seq_one_letter_code
_entity_poly.pdbx_strand_id
1 'polypeptide(L)'
;MIPNVFVSSTIDDLHHLRDAVRDTIQEDLAYNPVMSEYGDVGYLPHISVQDSCYVSLRKCQIVIVFLGKRYGSVSPNGFSVTHNEFREARASGIPTIAFVDQEVLTFKKVFDSQKSDTIPPVFPGMEAPEKTFRFIQEIIDAGTNNAIIAFGKVSEARGHLKRQLASMFGELLSSRYDPIKAEIKDILSEVITLRHELSKNQAVDYRLLTATRFLLDDKHKYYRDFIEYTVGPIETAVEQLLKAKTFEEFARLARTEIKVVPDDNNQGIQLRDLMEGGDMIFAHSGMGMPSAPGERSSTTYYICFRGNRAMLNRAALEKLSWHHEQLRLKVGSRPEPN
;
A
#
# COMPACT_ATOMS: atom_id res chain seq x y z
N MET A 1 1.83 7.48 -16.47
CA MET A 1 1.83 6.01 -16.47
C MET A 1 0.40 5.56 -16.68
N ILE A 2 0.13 4.72 -17.67
CA ILE A 2 -1.19 4.13 -17.90
C ILE A 2 -1.36 2.95 -16.93
N PRO A 3 -2.45 2.86 -16.15
CA PRO A 3 -2.63 1.77 -15.19
C PRO A 3 -2.78 0.40 -15.88
N ASN A 4 -2.08 -0.60 -15.35
CA ASN A 4 -2.31 -2.01 -15.63
C ASN A 4 -3.37 -2.55 -14.66
N VAL A 5 -4.40 -3.20 -15.20
CA VAL A 5 -5.55 -3.71 -14.47
C VAL A 5 -5.62 -5.23 -14.65
N PHE A 6 -5.34 -5.98 -13.58
CA PHE A 6 -5.44 -7.44 -13.61
C PHE A 6 -6.89 -7.89 -13.47
N VAL A 7 -7.36 -8.81 -14.33
CA VAL A 7 -8.73 -9.35 -14.25
C VAL A 7 -8.71 -10.83 -13.91
N SER A 8 -9.05 -11.14 -12.66
CA SER A 8 -9.12 -12.49 -12.11
C SER A 8 -10.57 -13.00 -12.07
N SER A 9 -10.83 -14.15 -12.70
CA SER A 9 -12.10 -14.86 -12.58
C SER A 9 -11.96 -16.28 -13.11
N THR A 10 -13.01 -17.10 -12.96
CA THR A 10 -13.17 -18.27 -13.82
C THR A 10 -13.38 -17.84 -15.28
N ILE A 11 -12.91 -18.64 -16.23
CA ILE A 11 -12.92 -18.28 -17.65
C ILE A 11 -14.19 -18.80 -18.33
N ASP A 12 -14.45 -20.11 -18.23
CA ASP A 12 -15.49 -20.76 -19.05
C ASP A 12 -16.90 -20.16 -18.84
N ASP A 13 -17.32 -19.96 -17.59
CA ASP A 13 -18.67 -19.48 -17.26
C ASP A 13 -18.82 -17.96 -17.34
N LEU A 14 -17.71 -17.22 -17.32
CA LEU A 14 -17.71 -15.75 -17.31
C LEU A 14 -17.09 -15.13 -18.57
N HIS A 15 -16.84 -15.91 -19.64
CA HIS A 15 -16.17 -15.42 -20.85
C HIS A 15 -16.81 -14.14 -21.43
N HIS A 16 -18.14 -14.08 -21.56
CA HIS A 16 -18.84 -12.87 -22.03
C HIS A 16 -18.65 -11.65 -21.11
N LEU A 17 -18.58 -11.87 -19.80
CA LEU A 17 -18.30 -10.81 -18.84
C LEU A 17 -16.86 -10.34 -18.99
N ARG A 18 -15.91 -11.27 -19.13
CA ARG A 18 -14.48 -11.00 -19.29
C ARG A 18 -14.20 -10.18 -20.54
N ASP A 19 -14.77 -10.55 -21.69
CA ASP A 19 -14.64 -9.81 -22.95
C ASP A 19 -15.16 -8.38 -22.80
N ALA A 20 -16.35 -8.23 -22.26
CA ALA A 20 -16.97 -6.92 -22.06
C ALA A 20 -16.22 -6.03 -21.04
N VAL A 21 -15.60 -6.64 -20.04
CA VAL A 21 -14.72 -5.95 -19.07
C VAL A 21 -13.41 -5.55 -19.73
N ARG A 22 -12.81 -6.41 -20.57
CA ARG A 22 -11.63 -6.08 -21.36
C ARG A 22 -11.87 -4.84 -22.22
N ASP A 23 -12.96 -4.84 -22.99
CA ASP A 23 -13.36 -3.69 -23.81
C ASP A 23 -13.57 -2.43 -22.97
N THR A 24 -14.15 -2.56 -21.78
CA THR A 24 -14.33 -1.43 -20.88
C THR A 24 -12.99 -0.87 -20.38
N ILE A 25 -12.04 -1.73 -20.04
CA ILE A 25 -10.73 -1.30 -19.54
C ILE A 25 -9.93 -0.67 -20.68
N GLN A 26 -9.92 -1.29 -21.85
CA GLN A 26 -9.09 -0.88 -22.98
C GLN A 26 -9.71 0.27 -23.78
N GLU A 27 -10.95 0.13 -24.23
CA GLU A 27 -11.59 1.06 -25.18
C GLU A 27 -12.33 2.19 -24.46
N ASP A 28 -13.11 1.89 -23.40
CA ASP A 28 -13.86 2.94 -22.68
C ASP A 28 -12.95 3.80 -21.79
N LEU A 29 -11.89 3.21 -21.21
CA LEU A 29 -11.06 3.84 -20.16
C LEU A 29 -9.60 4.10 -20.57
N ALA A 30 -9.14 3.54 -21.69
CA ALA A 30 -7.75 3.64 -22.16
C ALA A 30 -6.71 3.13 -21.12
N TYR A 31 -7.07 2.11 -20.35
CA TYR A 31 -6.17 1.40 -19.43
C TYR A 31 -5.69 0.10 -20.05
N ASN A 32 -4.66 -0.52 -19.46
CA ASN A 32 -4.11 -1.77 -19.96
C ASN A 32 -4.74 -2.96 -19.20
N PRO A 33 -5.60 -3.78 -19.84
CA PRO A 33 -6.05 -5.02 -19.23
C PRO A 33 -4.90 -6.05 -19.19
N VAL A 34 -4.80 -6.79 -18.09
CA VAL A 34 -3.88 -7.92 -17.94
C VAL A 34 -4.71 -9.17 -17.65
N MET A 35 -4.81 -10.06 -18.65
CA MET A 35 -5.63 -11.27 -18.62
C MET A 35 -4.82 -12.46 -19.14
N SER A 36 -4.91 -13.61 -18.48
CA SER A 36 -4.06 -14.77 -18.78
C SER A 36 -4.41 -15.43 -20.12
N GLU A 37 -5.69 -15.54 -20.45
CA GLU A 37 -6.17 -16.17 -21.68
C GLU A 37 -5.93 -15.34 -22.95
N TYR A 38 -5.67 -14.04 -22.79
CA TYR A 38 -5.37 -13.13 -23.89
C TYR A 38 -3.87 -12.96 -24.17
N GLY A 39 -3.01 -13.69 -23.43
CA GLY A 39 -1.57 -13.62 -23.61
C GLY A 39 -0.91 -12.36 -23.04
N ASP A 40 -1.62 -11.60 -22.19
CA ASP A 40 -1.07 -10.38 -21.55
C ASP A 40 -0.11 -10.72 -20.39
N VAL A 41 -0.02 -12.00 -20.02
CA VAL A 41 0.87 -12.51 -18.96
C VAL A 41 2.18 -13.01 -19.57
N GLY A 42 3.31 -12.49 -19.08
CA GLY A 42 4.64 -12.95 -19.48
C GLY A 42 4.99 -14.29 -18.85
N TYR A 43 4.74 -15.40 -19.57
CA TYR A 43 5.07 -16.74 -19.11
C TYR A 43 6.58 -16.99 -19.10
N LEU A 44 7.11 -17.37 -17.93
CA LEU A 44 8.52 -17.62 -17.72
C LEU A 44 8.80 -19.14 -17.77
N PRO A 45 9.79 -19.61 -18.55
CA PRO A 45 10.00 -21.04 -18.79
C PRO A 45 10.50 -21.83 -17.58
N HIS A 46 10.92 -21.16 -16.51
CA HIS A 46 11.52 -21.77 -15.31
C HIS A 46 10.59 -21.78 -14.09
N ILE A 47 9.34 -21.33 -14.23
CA ILE A 47 8.32 -21.34 -13.16
C ILE A 47 6.98 -21.82 -13.72
N SER A 48 6.01 -22.08 -12.85
CA SER A 48 4.67 -22.48 -13.28
C SER A 48 3.91 -21.34 -13.98
N VAL A 49 2.87 -21.70 -14.74
CA VAL A 49 1.91 -20.75 -15.34
C VAL A 49 1.28 -19.86 -14.26
N GLN A 50 0.92 -20.47 -13.13
CA GLN A 50 0.33 -19.79 -11.98
C GLN A 50 1.31 -18.79 -11.34
N ASP A 51 2.57 -19.16 -11.17
CA ASP A 51 3.59 -18.25 -10.64
C ASP A 51 3.90 -17.09 -11.61
N SER A 52 3.83 -17.35 -12.92
CA SER A 52 3.96 -16.31 -13.94
C SER A 52 2.80 -15.30 -13.88
N CYS A 53 1.57 -15.78 -13.62
CA CYS A 53 0.42 -14.91 -13.36
C CYS A 53 0.67 -14.03 -12.14
N TYR A 54 1.20 -14.56 -11.03
CA TYR A 54 1.52 -13.77 -9.84
C TYR A 54 2.58 -12.70 -10.09
N VAL A 55 3.61 -13.01 -10.89
CA VAL A 55 4.62 -12.02 -11.30
C VAL A 55 3.99 -10.87 -12.07
N SER A 56 3.01 -11.15 -12.94
CA SER A 56 2.32 -10.13 -13.73
C SER A 56 1.34 -9.34 -12.88
N LEU A 57 0.59 -10.02 -12.01
CA LEU A 57 -0.34 -9.43 -11.04
C LEU A 57 0.37 -8.39 -10.17
N ARG A 58 1.56 -8.70 -9.65
CA ARG A 58 2.35 -7.79 -8.80
C ARG A 58 2.78 -6.48 -9.49
N LYS A 59 2.70 -6.40 -10.82
CA LYS A 59 3.02 -5.20 -11.60
C LYS A 59 1.78 -4.34 -11.89
N CYS A 60 0.59 -4.83 -11.55
CA CYS A 60 -0.67 -4.12 -11.76
C CYS A 60 -0.92 -3.09 -10.68
N GLN A 61 -1.62 -2.02 -11.03
CA GLN A 61 -2.02 -0.97 -10.08
C GLN A 61 -3.35 -1.31 -9.41
N ILE A 62 -4.19 -2.11 -10.07
CA ILE A 62 -5.51 -2.52 -9.60
C ILE A 62 -5.74 -3.97 -10.00
N VAL A 63 -6.40 -4.72 -9.13
CA VAL A 63 -6.93 -6.05 -9.40
C VAL A 63 -8.46 -5.98 -9.38
N ILE A 64 -9.10 -6.64 -10.34
CA ILE A 64 -10.54 -6.86 -10.34
C ILE A 64 -10.75 -8.35 -10.23
N VAL A 65 -11.55 -8.79 -9.25
CA VAL A 65 -11.92 -10.19 -9.08
C VAL A 65 -13.42 -10.37 -9.30
N PHE A 66 -13.81 -11.29 -10.18
CA PHE A 66 -15.21 -11.68 -10.38
C PHE A 66 -15.45 -13.09 -9.84
N LEU A 67 -16.44 -13.23 -8.97
CA LEU A 67 -16.88 -14.51 -8.43
C LEU A 67 -18.25 -14.89 -8.98
N GLY A 68 -18.29 -16.00 -9.72
CA GLY A 68 -19.49 -16.62 -10.26
C GLY A 68 -19.88 -17.89 -9.50
N LYS A 69 -20.66 -18.75 -10.16
CA LYS A 69 -21.14 -20.01 -9.58
C LYS A 69 -20.04 -21.08 -9.48
N ARG A 70 -19.01 -20.99 -10.33
CA ARG A 70 -17.87 -21.91 -10.32
C ARG A 70 -16.77 -21.41 -9.40
N TYR A 71 -16.19 -22.33 -8.62
CA TYR A 71 -15.02 -22.00 -7.79
C TYR A 71 -13.73 -21.97 -8.61
N GLY A 72 -13.69 -22.74 -9.71
CA GLY A 72 -12.55 -22.82 -10.62
C GLY A 72 -11.55 -23.91 -10.26
N SER A 73 -10.50 -24.02 -11.07
CA SER A 73 -9.46 -25.04 -10.95
C SER A 73 -8.73 -24.93 -9.61
N VAL A 74 -8.73 -26.02 -8.84
CA VAL A 74 -8.11 -26.09 -7.52
C VAL A 74 -6.61 -26.40 -7.65
N SER A 75 -5.79 -25.55 -7.06
CA SER A 75 -4.35 -25.74 -6.94
C SER A 75 -4.01 -26.77 -5.84
N PRO A 76 -2.78 -27.31 -5.77
CA PRO A 76 -2.40 -28.31 -4.76
C PRO A 76 -2.62 -27.87 -3.30
N ASN A 77 -2.67 -26.56 -3.04
CA ASN A 77 -2.94 -25.99 -1.72
C ASN A 77 -4.45 -25.97 -1.32
N GLY A 78 -5.33 -26.52 -2.16
CA GLY A 78 -6.77 -26.63 -1.89
C GLY A 78 -7.61 -25.40 -2.27
N PHE A 79 -6.96 -24.30 -2.69
CA PHE A 79 -7.60 -23.06 -3.15
C PHE A 79 -7.66 -23.01 -4.67
N SER A 80 -8.67 -22.33 -5.24
CA SER A 80 -8.71 -22.14 -6.68
C SER A 80 -7.67 -21.14 -7.16
N VAL A 81 -7.33 -21.17 -8.45
CA VAL A 81 -6.40 -20.21 -9.06
C VAL A 81 -6.83 -18.77 -8.78
N THR A 82 -8.10 -18.43 -9.04
CA THR A 82 -8.70 -17.11 -8.75
C THR A 82 -8.59 -16.73 -7.27
N HIS A 83 -8.81 -17.69 -6.36
CA HIS A 83 -8.69 -17.43 -4.92
C HIS A 83 -7.23 -17.15 -4.52
N ASN A 84 -6.27 -17.89 -5.07
CA ASN A 84 -4.86 -17.62 -4.84
C ASN A 84 -4.41 -16.27 -5.44
N GLU A 85 -4.88 -15.91 -6.63
CA GLU A 85 -4.63 -14.59 -7.24
C GLU A 85 -5.14 -13.45 -6.36
N PHE A 86 -6.34 -13.59 -5.78
CA PHE A 86 -6.87 -12.62 -4.82
C PHE A 86 -5.99 -12.48 -3.57
N ARG A 87 -5.57 -13.59 -2.98
CA ARG A 87 -4.70 -13.57 -1.80
C ARG A 87 -3.34 -12.95 -2.10
N GLU A 88 -2.78 -13.24 -3.27
CA GLU A 88 -1.52 -12.64 -3.74
C GLU A 88 -1.64 -11.12 -3.92
N ALA A 89 -2.75 -10.66 -4.51
CA ALA A 89 -3.04 -9.23 -4.66
C ALA A 89 -3.06 -8.52 -3.31
N ARG A 90 -3.72 -9.14 -2.31
CA ARG A 90 -3.79 -8.61 -0.96
C ARG A 90 -2.46 -8.64 -0.22
N ALA A 91 -1.71 -9.74 -0.32
CA ALA A 91 -0.37 -9.84 0.24
C ALA A 91 0.58 -8.77 -0.33
N SER A 92 0.36 -8.38 -1.59
CA SER A 92 1.11 -7.33 -2.28
C SER A 92 0.58 -5.90 -2.03
N GLY A 93 -0.49 -5.74 -1.25
CA GLY A 93 -1.09 -4.43 -0.96
C GLY A 93 -1.77 -3.75 -2.16
N ILE A 94 -2.14 -4.51 -3.19
CA ILE A 94 -2.74 -3.97 -4.41
C ILE A 94 -4.25 -3.78 -4.21
N PRO A 95 -4.81 -2.59 -4.50
CA PRO A 95 -6.24 -2.34 -4.46
C PRO A 95 -7.00 -3.38 -5.30
N THR A 96 -7.94 -4.09 -4.67
CA THR A 96 -8.69 -5.19 -5.29
C THR A 96 -10.19 -4.92 -5.22
N ILE A 97 -10.85 -4.79 -6.36
CA ILE A 97 -12.30 -4.59 -6.44
C ILE A 97 -12.96 -5.95 -6.64
N ALA A 98 -13.77 -6.38 -5.67
CA ALA A 98 -14.47 -7.66 -5.73
C ALA A 98 -15.90 -7.50 -6.25
N PHE A 99 -16.20 -8.24 -7.32
CA PHE A 99 -17.52 -8.38 -7.90
C PHE A 99 -18.05 -9.80 -7.66
N VAL A 100 -19.30 -9.92 -7.25
CA VAL A 100 -19.93 -11.24 -7.02
C VAL A 100 -21.28 -11.28 -7.71
N ASP A 101 -21.56 -12.41 -8.36
CA ASP A 101 -22.86 -12.66 -8.97
C ASP A 101 -23.98 -12.55 -7.92
N GLN A 102 -25.04 -11.81 -8.25
CA GLN A 102 -26.16 -11.53 -7.36
C GLN A 102 -26.88 -12.80 -6.88
N GLU A 103 -26.95 -13.84 -7.70
CA GLU A 103 -27.53 -15.13 -7.34
C GLU A 103 -26.64 -15.86 -6.33
N VAL A 104 -25.31 -15.82 -6.52
CA VAL A 104 -24.34 -16.41 -5.57
C VAL A 104 -24.40 -15.74 -4.20
N LEU A 105 -24.55 -14.41 -4.15
CA LEU A 105 -24.77 -13.70 -2.89
C LEU A 105 -26.10 -14.09 -2.22
N THR A 106 -27.13 -14.38 -3.02
CA THR A 106 -28.42 -14.84 -2.51
C THR A 106 -28.30 -16.24 -1.91
N PHE A 107 -27.58 -17.13 -2.59
CA PHE A 107 -27.24 -18.46 -2.08
C PHE A 107 -26.42 -18.42 -0.80
N LYS A 108 -25.45 -17.50 -0.71
CA LYS A 108 -24.67 -17.29 0.52
C LYS A 108 -25.57 -16.89 1.69
N LYS A 109 -26.53 -15.98 1.49
CA LYS A 109 -27.47 -15.59 2.56
C LYS A 109 -28.28 -16.78 3.07
N VAL A 110 -28.70 -17.67 2.17
CA VAL A 110 -29.38 -18.91 2.55
C VAL A 110 -28.43 -19.79 3.36
N PHE A 111 -27.20 -19.99 2.90
CA PHE A 111 -26.17 -20.75 3.60
C PHE A 111 -25.90 -20.21 5.01
N ASP A 112 -25.72 -18.89 5.17
CA ASP A 112 -25.44 -18.25 6.46
C ASP A 112 -26.62 -18.34 7.43
N SER A 113 -27.86 -18.41 6.93
CA SER A 113 -29.07 -18.49 7.75
C SER A 113 -29.33 -19.88 8.35
N GLN A 114 -28.57 -20.88 7.94
CA GLN A 114 -28.78 -22.26 8.38
C GLN A 114 -28.12 -22.55 9.72
N LYS A 115 -28.77 -23.43 10.48
CA LYS A 115 -28.22 -24.01 11.70
C LYS A 115 -27.44 -25.29 11.36
N SER A 116 -26.42 -25.60 12.15
CA SER A 116 -25.46 -26.69 11.88
C SER A 116 -26.06 -28.11 11.73
N ASP A 117 -27.34 -28.31 12.07
CA ASP A 117 -28.00 -29.62 12.10
C ASP A 117 -28.95 -29.87 10.91
N THR A 118 -29.00 -28.97 9.92
CA THR A 118 -29.85 -29.14 8.72
C THR A 118 -29.10 -29.72 7.53
N ILE A 119 -29.78 -30.53 6.70
CA ILE A 119 -29.24 -31.03 5.42
C ILE A 119 -28.82 -29.83 4.56
N PRO A 120 -27.58 -29.83 4.00
CA PRO A 120 -27.12 -28.73 3.16
C PRO A 120 -28.03 -28.54 1.95
N PRO A 121 -28.46 -27.32 1.64
CA PRO A 121 -29.33 -27.04 0.53
C PRO A 121 -28.51 -27.21 -0.75
N VAL A 122 -29.16 -27.75 -1.78
CA VAL A 122 -28.54 -27.82 -3.10
C VAL A 122 -28.58 -26.42 -3.71
N PHE A 123 -27.42 -25.90 -4.11
CA PHE A 123 -27.31 -24.61 -4.80
C PHE A 123 -27.17 -24.84 -6.30
N PRO A 124 -28.22 -24.60 -7.11
CA PRO A 124 -28.22 -24.97 -8.52
C PRO A 124 -27.08 -24.29 -9.31
N GLY A 125 -26.33 -25.11 -10.06
CA GLY A 125 -25.26 -24.64 -10.94
C GLY A 125 -23.96 -24.24 -10.23
N MET A 126 -23.88 -24.39 -8.90
CA MET A 126 -22.63 -24.17 -8.17
C MET A 126 -21.79 -25.45 -8.10
N GLU A 127 -20.48 -25.31 -8.32
CA GLU A 127 -19.53 -26.42 -8.32
C GLU A 127 -19.07 -26.78 -6.90
N ALA A 128 -18.62 -25.78 -6.13
CA ALA A 128 -18.15 -25.95 -4.76
C ALA A 128 -18.69 -24.84 -3.84
N PRO A 129 -20.00 -24.87 -3.49
CA PRO A 129 -20.68 -23.79 -2.77
C PRO A 129 -19.96 -23.34 -1.51
N GLU A 130 -19.60 -24.29 -0.63
CA GLU A 130 -18.91 -23.98 0.63
C GLU A 130 -17.56 -23.29 0.45
N LYS A 131 -16.83 -23.62 -0.62
CA LYS A 131 -15.53 -22.99 -0.91
C LYS A 131 -15.73 -21.57 -1.44
N THR A 132 -16.69 -21.39 -2.34
CA THR A 132 -17.08 -20.07 -2.84
C THR A 132 -17.60 -19.16 -1.73
N PHE A 133 -18.46 -19.67 -0.84
CA PHE A 133 -18.98 -18.87 0.28
C PHE A 133 -17.91 -18.53 1.30
N ARG A 134 -16.99 -19.45 1.61
CA ARG A 134 -15.82 -19.15 2.45
C ARG A 134 -14.91 -18.11 1.81
N PHE A 135 -14.72 -18.17 0.51
CA PHE A 135 -13.97 -17.13 -0.21
C PHE A 135 -14.65 -15.76 -0.09
N ILE A 136 -15.97 -15.70 -0.34
CA ILE A 136 -16.74 -14.46 -0.13
C ILE A 136 -16.63 -13.96 1.31
N GLN A 137 -16.70 -14.87 2.29
CA GLN A 137 -16.57 -14.53 3.71
C GLN A 137 -15.17 -13.96 4.04
N GLU A 138 -14.11 -14.53 3.48
CA GLU A 138 -12.73 -14.03 3.63
C GLU A 138 -12.54 -12.62 3.06
N ILE A 139 -13.29 -12.26 2.01
CA ILE A 139 -13.31 -10.89 1.49
C ILE A 139 -13.99 -9.96 2.50
N ILE A 140 -15.16 -10.37 3.04
CA ILE A 140 -15.95 -9.54 3.97
C ILE A 140 -15.20 -9.32 5.30
N ASP A 141 -14.60 -10.36 5.85
CA ASP A 141 -13.91 -10.34 7.16
C ASP A 141 -12.58 -9.58 7.13
N ALA A 142 -12.16 -9.12 5.96
CA ALA A 142 -10.97 -8.32 5.80
C ALA A 142 -11.10 -6.95 6.49
N GLY A 143 -10.06 -6.52 7.20
CA GLY A 143 -10.01 -5.19 7.83
C GLY A 143 -9.91 -4.02 6.84
N THR A 144 -9.50 -4.28 5.60
CA THR A 144 -9.38 -3.28 4.52
C THR A 144 -9.72 -3.92 3.17
N ASN A 145 -10.18 -3.09 2.22
CA ASN A 145 -10.47 -3.52 0.85
C ASN A 145 -11.43 -4.72 0.79
N ASN A 146 -12.49 -4.65 1.61
CA ASN A 146 -13.45 -5.71 1.90
C ASN A 146 -14.82 -5.48 1.22
N ALA A 147 -14.90 -4.49 0.33
CA ALA A 147 -16.11 -4.17 -0.38
C ALA A 147 -16.43 -5.23 -1.44
N ILE A 148 -17.69 -5.66 -1.48
CA ILE A 148 -18.24 -6.54 -2.50
C ILE A 148 -19.30 -5.80 -3.28
N ILE A 149 -19.22 -5.86 -4.60
CA ILE A 149 -20.18 -5.27 -5.52
C ILE A 149 -20.95 -6.39 -6.20
N ALA A 150 -22.26 -6.41 -5.97
CA ALA A 150 -23.13 -7.35 -6.65
C ALA A 150 -23.33 -6.96 -8.12
N PHE A 151 -23.46 -7.94 -9.00
CA PHE A 151 -23.93 -7.72 -10.37
C PHE A 151 -24.88 -8.83 -10.80
N GLY A 152 -25.95 -8.47 -11.50
CA GLY A 152 -26.85 -9.44 -12.15
C GLY A 152 -26.67 -9.51 -13.67
N LYS A 153 -26.05 -8.49 -14.27
CA LYS A 153 -25.85 -8.38 -15.73
C LYS A 153 -24.47 -7.82 -16.07
N VAL A 154 -23.96 -8.16 -17.25
CA VAL A 154 -22.67 -7.67 -17.76
C VAL A 154 -22.63 -6.14 -17.84
N SER A 155 -23.71 -5.50 -18.33
CA SER A 155 -23.80 -4.02 -18.41
C SER A 155 -23.69 -3.35 -17.05
N GLU A 156 -24.23 -3.99 -16.00
CA GLU A 156 -24.18 -3.50 -14.64
C GLU A 156 -22.75 -3.60 -14.09
N ALA A 157 -22.08 -4.74 -14.26
CA ALA A 157 -20.68 -4.91 -13.88
C ALA A 157 -19.77 -3.85 -14.54
N ARG A 158 -19.96 -3.58 -15.85
CA ARG A 158 -19.23 -2.51 -16.57
C ARG A 158 -19.49 -1.13 -15.95
N GLY A 159 -20.76 -0.81 -15.67
CA GLY A 159 -21.15 0.47 -15.09
C GLY A 159 -20.55 0.68 -13.69
N HIS A 160 -20.63 -0.34 -12.84
CA HIS A 160 -20.06 -0.32 -11.50
C HIS A 160 -18.54 -0.20 -11.55
N LEU A 161 -17.86 -0.94 -12.43
CA LEU A 161 -16.40 -0.84 -12.61
C LEU A 161 -15.97 0.60 -12.93
N LYS A 162 -16.62 1.23 -13.92
CA LYS A 162 -16.32 2.64 -14.28
C LYS A 162 -16.55 3.58 -13.09
N ARG A 163 -17.62 3.39 -12.33
CA ARG A 163 -17.92 4.21 -11.15
C ARG A 163 -16.89 4.03 -10.03
N GLN A 164 -16.45 2.80 -9.75
CA GLN A 164 -15.41 2.56 -8.74
C GLN A 164 -14.09 3.24 -9.12
N LEU A 165 -13.66 3.09 -10.36
CA LEU A 165 -12.44 3.75 -10.84
C LEU A 165 -12.57 5.28 -10.81
N ALA A 166 -13.73 5.82 -11.19
CA ALA A 166 -14.00 7.26 -11.09
C ALA A 166 -13.97 7.75 -9.62
N SER A 167 -14.54 6.98 -8.69
CA SER A 167 -14.50 7.29 -7.26
C SER A 167 -13.07 7.28 -6.71
N MET A 168 -12.29 6.25 -7.03
CA MET A 168 -10.88 6.16 -6.64
C MET A 168 -10.07 7.34 -7.19
N PHE A 169 -10.29 7.70 -8.46
CA PHE A 169 -9.63 8.84 -9.07
C PHE A 169 -10.04 10.17 -8.41
N GLY A 170 -11.32 10.35 -8.11
CA GLY A 170 -11.84 11.52 -7.39
C GLY A 170 -11.21 11.66 -6.00
N GLU A 171 -11.17 10.59 -5.21
CA GLU A 171 -10.51 10.56 -3.90
C GLU A 171 -9.01 10.91 -4.00
N LEU A 172 -8.31 10.40 -5.01
CA LEU A 172 -6.90 10.72 -5.22
C LEU A 172 -6.68 12.20 -5.59
N LEU A 173 -7.58 12.79 -6.38
CA LEU A 173 -7.53 14.21 -6.70
C LEU A 173 -7.83 15.06 -5.47
N SER A 174 -8.91 14.76 -4.75
CA SER A 174 -9.27 15.46 -3.51
C SER A 174 -8.13 15.38 -2.49
N SER A 175 -7.60 14.19 -2.23
CA SER A 175 -6.50 14.01 -1.26
C SER A 175 -5.22 14.77 -1.65
N ARG A 176 -4.91 14.86 -2.96
CA ARG A 176 -3.69 15.50 -3.46
C ARG A 176 -3.82 17.02 -3.60
N TYR A 177 -5.00 17.52 -3.91
CA TYR A 177 -5.26 18.93 -4.22
C TYR A 177 -6.20 19.61 -3.23
N ASP A 178 -6.42 19.03 -2.05
CA ASP A 178 -7.24 19.62 -0.99
C ASP A 178 -6.67 21.00 -0.57
N PRO A 179 -7.32 22.11 -0.94
CA PRO A 179 -6.85 23.44 -0.58
C PRO A 179 -6.92 23.65 0.93
N ILE A 180 -7.83 22.98 1.63
CA ILE A 180 -7.98 23.09 3.09
C ILE A 180 -6.78 22.46 3.80
N LYS A 181 -6.21 21.34 3.29
CA LYS A 181 -4.96 20.80 3.85
C LYS A 181 -3.77 21.73 3.64
N ALA A 182 -3.70 22.40 2.49
CA ALA A 182 -2.68 23.40 2.23
C ALA A 182 -2.84 24.62 3.15
N GLU A 183 -4.07 25.14 3.29
CA GLU A 183 -4.41 26.25 4.18
C GLU A 183 -4.17 25.89 5.65
N ILE A 184 -4.54 24.71 6.12
CA ILE A 184 -4.24 24.25 7.49
C ILE A 184 -2.73 24.18 7.71
N LYS A 185 -1.97 23.69 6.73
CA LYS A 185 -0.51 23.65 6.83
C LYS A 185 0.10 25.07 6.89
N ASP A 186 -0.46 26.01 6.16
CA ASP A 186 -0.05 27.41 6.16
C ASP A 186 -0.46 28.13 7.46
N ILE A 187 -1.68 27.93 7.95
CA ILE A 187 -2.19 28.43 9.23
C ILE A 187 -1.36 27.86 10.40
N LEU A 188 -1.09 26.56 10.41
CA LEU A 188 -0.23 25.94 11.43
C LEU A 188 1.18 26.54 11.39
N SER A 189 1.70 26.82 10.19
CA SER A 189 3.00 27.49 10.03
C SER A 189 2.97 28.91 10.59
N GLU A 190 1.91 29.69 10.32
CA GLU A 190 1.73 31.04 10.86
C GLU A 190 1.55 31.03 12.38
N VAL A 191 0.75 30.13 12.93
CA VAL A 191 0.53 30.01 14.38
C VAL A 191 1.81 29.61 15.11
N ILE A 192 2.62 28.69 14.56
CA ILE A 192 3.93 28.35 15.10
C ILE A 192 4.87 29.57 15.05
N THR A 193 4.80 30.37 13.97
CA THR A 193 5.60 31.58 13.80
C THR A 193 5.23 32.64 14.84
N LEU A 194 3.94 32.94 14.99
CA LEU A 194 3.41 33.87 16.00
C LEU A 194 3.73 33.41 17.43
N ARG A 195 3.61 32.10 17.72
CA ARG A 195 3.97 31.54 19.03
C ARG A 195 5.45 31.70 19.33
N HIS A 196 6.31 31.59 18.31
CA HIS A 196 7.75 31.81 18.45
C HIS A 196 8.08 33.30 18.61
N GLU A 197 7.43 34.21 17.88
CA GLU A 197 7.56 35.66 18.03
C GLU A 197 7.24 36.11 19.46
N LEU A 198 6.13 35.60 20.01
CA LEU A 198 5.71 35.86 21.39
C LEU A 198 6.68 35.27 22.43
N SER A 199 7.44 34.22 22.08
CA SER A 199 8.30 33.51 23.02
C SER A 199 9.73 34.08 23.14
N LYS A 200 10.28 34.79 22.14
CA LYS A 200 11.72 35.16 22.16
C LYS A 200 12.08 36.60 21.77
N ASN A 201 11.16 37.47 21.38
CA ASN A 201 11.45 38.90 21.11
C ASN A 201 12.69 39.11 20.20
N GLN A 202 12.88 38.24 19.19
CA GLN A 202 13.99 38.28 18.24
C GLN A 202 13.50 37.99 16.82
N ALA A 203 14.21 38.55 15.84
CA ALA A 203 13.90 38.49 14.41
C ALA A 203 13.69 37.05 13.89
N VAL A 204 12.79 36.91 12.92
CA VAL A 204 12.39 35.65 12.28
C VAL A 204 13.60 34.86 11.77
N ASP A 205 13.89 33.70 12.39
CA ASP A 205 14.83 32.74 11.81
C ASP A 205 14.13 31.96 10.69
N TYR A 206 14.21 32.50 9.47
CA TYR A 206 13.65 31.90 8.26
C TYR A 206 14.07 30.42 8.04
N ARG A 207 15.16 29.98 8.67
CA ARG A 207 15.64 28.59 8.63
C ARG A 207 14.73 27.66 9.42
N LEU A 208 14.22 28.11 10.57
CA LEU A 208 13.26 27.37 11.38
C LEU A 208 11.95 27.16 10.61
N LEU A 209 11.45 28.22 9.97
CA LEU A 209 10.24 28.18 9.15
C LEU A 209 10.39 27.23 7.94
N THR A 210 11.53 27.28 7.26
CA THR A 210 11.82 26.42 6.13
C THR A 210 11.91 24.95 6.55
N ALA A 211 12.52 24.67 7.70
CA ALA A 211 12.62 23.32 8.24
C ALA A 211 11.26 22.75 8.68
N THR A 212 10.43 23.54 9.35
CA THR A 212 9.07 23.12 9.73
C THR A 212 8.22 22.82 8.51
N ARG A 213 8.24 23.68 7.49
CA ARG A 213 7.50 23.45 6.22
C ARG A 213 7.93 22.17 5.51
N PHE A 214 9.22 21.86 5.56
CA PHE A 214 9.77 20.62 5.02
C PHE A 214 9.20 19.41 5.76
N LEU A 215 9.21 19.40 7.10
CA LEU A 215 8.71 18.26 7.88
C LEU A 215 7.20 18.07 7.78
N LEU A 216 6.43 19.14 7.53
CA LEU A 216 5.00 19.08 7.31
C LEU A 216 4.60 18.59 5.91
N ASP A 217 5.54 18.33 5.00
CA ASP A 217 5.24 17.71 3.69
C ASP A 217 5.11 16.19 3.84
N ASP A 218 4.00 15.61 3.34
CA ASP A 218 3.74 14.17 3.44
C ASP A 218 4.82 13.33 2.72
N LYS A 219 5.55 13.89 1.75
CA LYS A 219 6.73 13.24 1.16
C LYS A 219 7.83 12.95 2.18
N HIS A 220 7.82 13.65 3.30
CA HIS A 220 8.79 13.53 4.39
C HIS A 220 8.16 12.91 5.64
N LYS A 221 6.95 12.32 5.53
CA LYS A 221 6.27 11.66 6.66
C LYS A 221 7.15 10.64 7.37
N TYR A 222 7.83 9.77 6.63
CA TYR A 222 8.71 8.75 7.22
C TYR A 222 9.83 9.35 8.07
N TYR A 223 10.39 10.47 7.62
CA TYR A 223 11.42 11.20 8.35
C TYR A 223 10.85 11.95 9.56
N ARG A 224 9.67 12.57 9.41
CA ARG A 224 8.91 13.21 10.49
C ARG A 224 8.59 12.22 11.60
N ASP A 225 8.08 11.04 11.26
CA ASP A 225 7.70 10.02 12.24
C ASP A 225 8.93 9.58 13.09
N PHE A 226 10.11 9.44 12.46
CA PHE A 226 11.36 9.17 13.19
C PHE A 226 11.72 10.30 14.16
N ILE A 227 11.63 11.56 13.70
CA ILE A 227 11.94 12.73 14.52
C ILE A 227 10.98 12.84 15.71
N GLU A 228 9.68 12.68 15.46
CA GLU A 228 8.65 12.79 16.49
C GLU A 228 8.81 11.72 17.57
N TYR A 229 9.22 10.52 17.18
CA TYR A 229 9.49 9.43 18.12
C TYR A 229 10.75 9.68 18.96
N THR A 230 11.83 10.19 18.34
CA THR A 230 13.14 10.33 18.99
C THR A 230 13.25 11.58 19.86
N VAL A 231 12.69 12.71 19.41
CA VAL A 231 12.84 14.02 20.08
C VAL A 231 11.52 14.53 20.66
N GLY A 232 10.39 14.06 20.14
CA GLY A 232 9.07 14.61 20.46
C GLY A 232 8.57 15.61 19.40
N PRO A 233 7.63 16.50 19.73
CA PRO A 233 6.95 17.36 18.77
C PRO A 233 7.92 18.11 17.84
N ILE A 234 7.53 18.31 16.58
CA ILE A 234 8.35 18.98 15.54
C ILE A 234 8.97 20.29 16.06
N GLU A 235 8.20 21.04 16.83
CA GLU A 235 8.56 22.35 17.39
C GLU A 235 9.83 22.30 18.26
N THR A 236 10.05 21.22 19.02
CA THR A 236 11.25 21.04 19.83
C THR A 236 12.40 20.41 19.03
N ALA A 237 12.07 19.64 17.99
CA ALA A 237 13.04 18.92 17.19
C ALA A 237 13.74 19.79 16.14
N VAL A 238 13.06 20.78 15.56
CA VAL A 238 13.61 21.64 14.50
C VAL A 238 14.88 22.36 14.95
N GLU A 239 14.94 22.86 16.18
CA GLU A 239 16.16 23.52 16.70
C GLU A 239 17.38 22.57 16.74
N GLN A 240 17.15 21.27 17.02
CA GLN A 240 18.22 20.26 17.04
C GLN A 240 18.60 19.85 15.61
N LEU A 241 17.61 19.70 14.72
CA LEU A 241 17.82 19.40 13.31
C LEU A 241 18.68 20.44 12.61
N LEU A 242 18.46 21.72 12.89
CA LEU A 242 19.22 22.82 12.30
C LEU A 242 20.68 22.87 12.76
N LYS A 243 21.00 22.27 13.91
CA LYS A 243 22.36 22.18 14.45
C LYS A 243 23.15 21.03 13.83
N ALA A 244 22.48 19.97 13.40
CA ALA A 244 23.10 18.79 12.82
C ALA A 244 23.54 19.01 11.37
N LYS A 245 24.73 18.50 11.02
CA LYS A 245 25.23 18.45 9.64
C LYS A 245 24.89 17.15 8.91
N THR A 246 24.69 16.08 9.66
CA THR A 246 24.41 14.75 9.14
C THR A 246 23.29 14.11 9.95
N PHE A 247 22.63 13.12 9.37
CA PHE A 247 21.59 12.39 10.06
C PHE A 247 22.13 11.68 11.32
N GLU A 248 23.34 11.16 11.26
CA GLU A 248 24.01 10.50 12.38
C GLU A 248 24.35 11.48 13.50
N GLU A 249 24.70 12.73 13.17
CA GLU A 249 24.85 13.80 14.16
C GLU A 249 23.52 14.18 14.79
N PHE A 250 22.45 14.26 13.99
CA PHE A 250 21.10 14.50 14.50
C PHE A 250 20.66 13.39 15.48
N ALA A 251 20.82 12.12 15.10
CA ALA A 251 20.46 11.00 15.96
C ALA A 251 21.21 11.04 17.31
N ARG A 252 22.49 11.44 17.28
CA ARG A 252 23.30 11.63 18.49
C ARG A 252 22.77 12.77 19.37
N LEU A 253 22.35 13.90 18.78
CA LEU A 253 21.73 15.02 19.50
C LEU A 253 20.39 14.61 20.11
N ALA A 254 19.60 13.81 19.38
CA ALA A 254 18.37 13.17 19.85
C ALA A 254 18.61 12.08 20.90
N ARG A 255 19.88 11.79 21.25
CA ARG A 255 20.32 10.72 22.14
C ARG A 255 19.96 9.30 21.65
N THR A 256 19.61 9.13 20.39
CA THR A 256 19.20 7.86 19.80
C THR A 256 20.40 7.09 19.26
N GLU A 257 20.55 5.84 19.71
CA GLU A 257 21.59 4.93 19.22
C GLU A 257 21.09 4.21 17.95
N ILE A 258 21.74 4.43 16.81
CA ILE A 258 21.42 3.76 15.54
C ILE A 258 22.16 2.43 15.46
N LYS A 259 21.42 1.34 15.30
CA LYS A 259 21.96 0.01 15.02
C LYS A 259 21.51 -0.46 13.65
N VAL A 260 22.46 -0.54 12.71
CA VAL A 260 22.20 -1.11 11.39
C VAL A 260 22.15 -2.63 11.50
N VAL A 261 21.02 -3.22 11.12
CA VAL A 261 20.87 -4.67 11.04
C VAL A 261 21.14 -5.10 9.59
N PRO A 262 22.11 -6.00 9.35
CA PRO A 262 22.45 -6.43 7.99
C PRO A 262 21.30 -7.22 7.37
N ASP A 263 20.97 -6.92 6.12
CA ASP A 263 20.02 -7.70 5.32
C ASP A 263 20.68 -9.03 4.92
N ASP A 264 20.50 -10.09 5.71
CA ASP A 264 21.00 -11.42 5.33
C ASP A 264 20.07 -11.99 4.26
N ASN A 265 20.53 -12.01 3.01
CA ASN A 265 19.79 -12.46 1.82
C ASN A 265 19.30 -13.93 1.87
N ASN A 266 19.57 -14.67 2.96
CA ASN A 266 19.13 -16.05 3.17
C ASN A 266 18.52 -16.34 4.55
N GLN A 267 18.50 -15.34 5.43
CA GLN A 267 17.75 -15.37 6.67
C GLN A 267 17.08 -14.02 6.72
N GLY A 268 15.91 -13.91 6.06
CA GLY A 268 15.04 -12.77 6.32
C GLY A 268 14.94 -12.68 7.83
N ILE A 269 15.51 -11.63 8.41
CA ILE A 269 15.36 -11.35 9.83
C ILE A 269 13.89 -11.55 10.06
N GLN A 270 13.54 -12.53 10.91
CA GLN A 270 12.15 -12.74 11.21
C GLN A 270 11.69 -11.41 11.77
N LEU A 271 10.96 -10.61 10.99
CA LEU A 271 10.39 -9.37 11.47
C LEU A 271 9.62 -9.67 12.76
N ARG A 272 9.08 -10.89 12.89
CA ARG A 272 8.61 -11.53 14.13
C ARG A 272 9.56 -11.37 15.32
N ASP A 273 10.83 -11.74 15.23
CA ASP A 273 11.79 -11.66 16.35
C ASP A 273 12.08 -10.20 16.75
N LEU A 274 12.06 -9.27 15.78
CA LEU A 274 12.13 -7.82 16.04
C LEU A 274 10.80 -7.24 16.56
N MET A 275 9.67 -7.87 16.22
CA MET A 275 8.30 -7.51 16.60
C MET A 275 7.94 -7.96 18.01
N GLU A 276 8.54 -9.05 18.50
CA GLU A 276 8.25 -9.62 19.82
C GLU A 276 8.84 -8.79 20.99
N GLY A 277 9.66 -7.77 20.73
CA GLY A 277 10.30 -6.98 21.79
C GLY A 277 10.58 -5.50 21.50
N GLY A 278 10.01 -4.93 20.43
CA GLY A 278 10.11 -3.51 20.08
C GLY A 278 8.84 -2.74 20.44
N ASP A 279 8.99 -1.47 20.83
CA ASP A 279 7.87 -0.62 21.24
C ASP A 279 7.09 -0.05 20.04
N MET A 280 7.78 0.18 18.90
CA MET A 280 7.19 0.74 17.67
C MET A 280 7.95 0.29 16.42
N ILE A 281 7.23 0.01 15.33
CA ILE A 281 7.80 -0.47 14.06
C ILE A 281 7.25 0.34 12.89
N PHE A 282 8.16 0.93 12.13
CA PHE A 282 7.87 1.59 10.86
C PHE A 282 8.41 0.73 9.74
N ALA A 283 7.56 -0.04 9.08
CA ALA A 283 7.90 -0.79 7.87
C ALA A 283 7.20 -0.16 6.66
N HIS A 284 7.95 0.05 5.58
CA HIS A 284 7.39 0.44 4.29
C HIS A 284 8.07 -0.37 3.19
N SER A 285 7.25 -1.00 2.36
CA SER A 285 7.69 -1.59 1.10
C SER A 285 7.60 -0.54 0.01
N GLY A 286 8.72 -0.31 -0.68
CA GLY A 286 8.78 0.52 -1.89
C GLY A 286 9.70 -0.13 -2.92
N MET A 287 9.53 0.22 -4.20
CA MET A 287 10.51 -0.17 -5.22
C MET A 287 11.77 0.68 -5.04
N GLY A 288 12.85 0.09 -4.53
CA GLY A 288 14.15 0.72 -4.53
C GLY A 288 14.79 0.67 -5.92
N MET A 289 15.75 1.56 -6.17
CA MET A 289 16.62 1.42 -7.33
C MET A 289 17.56 0.23 -7.10
N PRO A 290 17.66 -0.71 -8.06
CA PRO A 290 18.54 -1.86 -7.91
C PRO A 290 20.01 -1.43 -7.92
N SER A 291 20.79 -1.97 -6.98
CA SER A 291 22.23 -1.74 -6.85
C SER A 291 23.03 -2.39 -7.99
N ALA A 292 22.44 -3.40 -8.66
CA ALA A 292 23.03 -4.09 -9.79
C ALA A 292 21.97 -4.58 -10.81
N PRO A 293 22.33 -4.74 -12.10
CA PRO A 293 21.43 -5.29 -13.11
C PRO A 293 21.10 -6.76 -12.80
N GLY A 294 19.84 -7.05 -12.50
CA GLY A 294 19.35 -8.42 -12.21
C GLY A 294 18.90 -8.65 -10.77
N GLU A 295 19.15 -7.72 -9.85
CA GLU A 295 18.59 -7.78 -8.49
C GLU A 295 17.15 -7.25 -8.46
N ARG A 296 16.20 -8.08 -8.04
CA ARG A 296 14.89 -7.62 -7.57
C ARG A 296 15.03 -7.23 -6.10
N SER A 297 15.31 -5.96 -5.82
CA SER A 297 15.18 -5.45 -4.46
C SER A 297 13.80 -4.82 -4.31
N SER A 298 12.85 -5.55 -3.74
CA SER A 298 11.83 -4.91 -2.92
C SER A 298 12.58 -4.38 -1.71
N THR A 299 13.05 -3.14 -1.76
CA THR A 299 13.80 -2.59 -0.63
C THR A 299 12.78 -2.19 0.43
N THR A 300 12.32 -3.19 1.17
CA THR A 300 11.55 -2.97 2.39
C THR A 300 12.50 -2.29 3.35
N TYR A 301 12.27 -1.01 3.61
CA TYR A 301 13.01 -0.29 4.62
C TYR A 301 12.20 -0.35 5.92
N TYR A 302 12.87 -0.65 7.02
CA TYR A 302 12.22 -0.75 8.32
C TYR A 302 13.05 -0.10 9.43
N ILE A 303 12.34 0.41 10.44
CA ILE A 303 12.92 0.85 11.71
C ILE A 303 12.08 0.24 12.83
N CYS A 304 12.76 -0.40 13.78
CA CYS A 304 12.20 -0.86 15.04
C CYS A 304 12.85 -0.07 16.17
N PHE A 305 12.02 0.48 17.06
CA PHE A 305 12.51 1.19 18.24
C PHE A 305 12.39 0.32 19.48
N ARG A 306 13.45 0.35 20.30
CA ARG A 306 13.49 -0.29 21.62
C ARG A 306 14.08 0.68 22.62
N GLY A 307 13.21 1.40 23.33
CA GLY A 307 13.62 2.59 24.08
C GLY A 307 14.36 3.59 23.18
N ASN A 308 15.58 3.96 23.55
CA ASN A 308 16.37 4.95 22.83
C ASN A 308 17.28 4.36 21.72
N ARG A 309 17.01 3.11 21.30
CA ARG A 309 17.73 2.43 20.23
C ARG A 309 16.85 2.30 19.00
N ALA A 310 17.36 2.75 17.86
CA ALA A 310 16.73 2.60 16.55
C ALA A 310 17.44 1.47 15.78
N MET A 311 16.78 0.33 15.63
CA MET A 311 17.25 -0.82 14.85
C MET A 311 16.68 -0.73 13.45
N LEU A 312 17.52 -0.59 12.43
CA LEU A 312 17.07 -0.31 11.08
C LEU A 312 17.94 -1.02 10.04
N ASN A 313 17.40 -1.32 8.86
CA ASN A 313 18.23 -1.84 7.78
C ASN A 313 18.94 -0.72 7.02
N ARG A 314 19.88 -1.12 6.16
CA ARG A 314 20.71 -0.16 5.41
C ARG A 314 19.88 0.79 4.55
N ALA A 315 18.83 0.28 3.92
CA ALA A 315 17.93 1.08 3.09
C ALA A 315 17.17 2.15 3.88
N ALA A 316 16.74 1.84 5.11
CA ALA A 316 16.14 2.82 6.00
C ALA A 316 17.13 3.92 6.39
N LEU A 317 18.39 3.56 6.67
CA LEU A 317 19.44 4.53 7.00
C LEU A 317 19.66 5.50 5.84
N GLU A 318 19.85 4.96 4.63
CA GLU A 318 20.10 5.75 3.42
C GLU A 318 18.93 6.69 3.14
N LYS A 319 17.69 6.25 3.35
CA LYS A 319 16.49 7.07 3.17
C LYS A 319 16.40 8.21 4.21
N LEU A 320 16.68 7.93 5.47
CA LEU A 320 16.70 8.94 6.53
C LEU A 320 17.81 9.98 6.31
N SER A 321 18.99 9.53 5.93
CA SER A 321 20.12 10.39 5.58
C SER A 321 19.82 11.26 4.36
N TRP A 322 19.16 10.70 3.34
CA TRP A 322 18.70 11.47 2.19
C TRP A 322 17.72 12.57 2.59
N HIS A 323 16.70 12.27 3.41
CA HIS A 323 15.75 13.27 3.89
C HIS A 323 16.41 14.39 4.70
N HIS A 324 17.37 14.04 5.57
CA HIS A 324 18.13 15.05 6.33
C HIS A 324 18.96 15.95 5.42
N GLU A 325 19.57 15.40 4.37
CA GLU A 325 20.33 16.21 3.41
C GLU A 325 19.42 17.13 2.59
N GLN A 326 18.25 16.65 2.14
CA GLN A 326 17.26 17.50 1.47
C GLN A 326 16.77 18.66 2.36
N LEU A 327 16.59 18.40 3.66
CA LEU A 327 16.28 19.45 4.64
C LEU A 327 17.39 20.50 4.68
N ARG A 328 18.66 20.08 4.79
CA ARG A 328 19.82 20.99 4.81
C ARG A 328 19.93 21.83 3.55
N LEU A 329 19.76 21.23 2.38
CA LEU A 329 19.80 21.92 1.09
C LEU A 329 18.70 22.97 0.98
N LYS A 330 17.47 22.67 1.44
CA LYS A 330 16.37 23.64 1.45
C LYS A 330 16.58 24.79 2.42
N VAL A 331 17.15 24.52 3.59
CA VAL A 331 17.35 25.51 4.65
C VAL A 331 18.55 26.43 4.36
N GLY A 332 19.53 25.97 3.59
CA GLY A 332 20.75 26.72 3.28
C GLY A 332 21.81 26.68 4.38
N SER A 333 23.06 26.97 4.01
CA SER A 333 24.21 27.07 4.93
C SER A 333 24.11 28.32 5.80
N ARG A 334 24.61 28.25 7.04
CA ARG A 334 24.76 29.45 7.89
C ARG A 334 25.76 30.39 7.17
N PRO A 335 25.47 31.68 6.94
CA PRO A 335 26.53 32.60 6.54
C PRO A 335 27.60 32.58 7.63
N GLU A 336 28.86 32.38 7.25
CA GLU A 336 29.95 32.45 8.22
C GLU A 336 29.96 33.84 8.86
N PRO A 337 30.15 33.94 10.19
CA PRO A 337 30.34 35.23 10.82
C PRO A 337 31.67 35.81 10.29
N ASN A 338 31.56 36.89 9.51
CA ASN A 338 32.71 37.75 9.16
C ASN A 338 33.35 38.33 10.42
#